data_AF-A0A7Y3JHL9-F1
#
_entry.id   AF-A0A7Y3JHL9-F1
#
_cell.length_a   1.000
_cell.length_b   1.000
_cell.length_c   1.000
_cell.angle_alpha   90.00
_cell.angle_beta   90.00
_cell.angle_gamma   90.00
#
_symmetry.space_group_name_H-M   'P 1'
#
loop_
_entity.id
_entity.type
_entity.pdbx_description
1 polymer ?
#
loop_
_entity_poly.entity_id
_entity_poly.type
_entity_poly.pdbx_seq_one_letter_code
_entity_poly.pdbx_strand_id
1 'polypeptide(L)'
;MKYLRQEYFDFKKIIGRIPHLVDFLKVDGAVDPMKFSTHSGTWLEFVSRVEDSEELATLCSHQDLLPVLRFFTDLTPLRRAYEAVIAKKALEAGQVSLSEARDELSKYLAIPHLPTIDYAFDFLSGRFFDSSEKTKYQDRLFIRQGQQLLLAPKLSQLCRIESLLAPLLDLLNYGILSYQLEFEDADYGVPHFKLWENYTMRDVALMCNTLRTHSSFRGQGLITTDKDFFMFVDLHKEADVKESINYQDKFEGPRHFQWESPNTTSPQSGTGQKLIQHEKQGISMHLFARKFREIENIAQPFTYFGKVIYRHHDPERSKPMRISYLLENEVPADLFYELTTKV
;
A
#
# COMPACT_ATOMS: atom_id res chain seq x y z
N MET A 1 0.34 -24.22 -6.53
CA MET A 1 -0.74 -24.35 -7.54
C MET A 1 -1.88 -25.30 -7.17
N LYS A 2 -1.63 -26.58 -6.79
CA LYS A 2 -2.73 -27.56 -6.53
C LYS A 2 -3.72 -27.10 -5.44
N TYR A 3 -3.21 -26.54 -4.35
CA TYR A 3 -4.02 -26.03 -3.23
C TYR A 3 -4.91 -24.84 -3.63
N LEU A 4 -4.36 -23.79 -4.24
CA LEU A 4 -5.13 -22.63 -4.74
C LEU A 4 -6.22 -23.04 -5.74
N ARG A 5 -5.93 -24.02 -6.62
CA ARG A 5 -6.93 -24.55 -7.56
C ARG A 5 -8.11 -25.21 -6.83
N GLN A 6 -7.84 -25.91 -5.73
CA GLN A 6 -8.87 -26.53 -4.90
C GLN A 6 -9.74 -25.47 -4.21
N GLU A 7 -9.13 -24.50 -3.53
CA GLU A 7 -9.85 -23.38 -2.89
C GLU A 7 -10.76 -22.64 -3.87
N TYR A 8 -10.24 -22.39 -5.08
CA TYR A 8 -11.02 -21.79 -6.17
C TYR A 8 -12.26 -22.62 -6.53
N PHE A 9 -12.10 -23.93 -6.79
CA PHE A 9 -13.23 -24.77 -7.19
C PHE A 9 -14.23 -24.99 -6.07
N ASP A 10 -13.78 -25.03 -4.82
CA ASP A 10 -14.68 -25.12 -3.67
C ASP A 10 -15.50 -23.84 -3.51
N PHE A 11 -14.88 -22.66 -3.68
CA PHE A 11 -15.61 -21.40 -3.71
C PHE A 11 -16.57 -21.30 -4.92
N LYS A 12 -16.13 -21.73 -6.11
CA LYS A 12 -16.97 -21.80 -7.32
C LYS A 12 -18.22 -22.66 -7.10
N LYS A 13 -18.13 -23.79 -6.39
CA LYS A 13 -19.30 -24.63 -6.08
C LYS A 13 -20.31 -23.89 -5.21
N ILE A 14 -19.86 -23.05 -4.28
CA ILE A 14 -20.74 -22.23 -3.43
C ILE A 14 -21.45 -21.16 -4.26
N ILE A 15 -20.73 -20.48 -5.15
CA ILE A 15 -21.26 -19.40 -5.99
C ILE A 15 -22.08 -19.93 -7.19
N GLY A 16 -21.81 -21.14 -7.67
CA GLY A 16 -22.51 -21.78 -8.79
C GLY A 16 -22.08 -21.31 -10.19
N ARG A 17 -21.15 -20.36 -10.28
CA ARG A 17 -20.55 -19.85 -11.53
C ARG A 17 -19.11 -19.43 -11.29
N ILE A 18 -18.37 -19.08 -12.35
CA ILE A 18 -17.06 -18.44 -12.21
C ILE A 18 -17.22 -17.21 -11.30
N PRO A 19 -16.53 -17.14 -10.14
CA PRO A 19 -16.68 -16.04 -9.21
C PRO A 19 -16.14 -14.73 -9.77
N HIS A 20 -16.83 -13.63 -9.47
CA HIS A 20 -16.29 -12.28 -9.52
C HIS A 20 -15.54 -12.01 -8.21
N LEU A 21 -14.59 -11.07 -8.21
CA LEU A 21 -13.84 -10.70 -7.01
C LEU A 21 -14.79 -10.25 -5.89
N VAL A 22 -15.81 -9.45 -6.23
CA VAL A 22 -16.81 -9.00 -5.26
C VAL A 22 -17.64 -10.12 -4.64
N ASP A 23 -17.67 -11.33 -5.22
CA ASP A 23 -18.42 -12.45 -4.63
C ASP A 23 -17.73 -12.99 -3.37
N PHE A 24 -16.41 -12.87 -3.26
CA PHE A 24 -15.64 -13.28 -2.07
C PHE A 24 -16.04 -12.48 -0.83
N LEU A 25 -16.51 -11.23 -1.00
CA LEU A 25 -16.97 -10.40 0.11
C LEU A 25 -18.36 -10.77 0.62
N LYS A 26 -19.10 -11.63 -0.10
CA LYS A 26 -20.49 -12.01 0.23
C LYS A 26 -20.59 -13.30 1.05
N VAL A 27 -19.48 -14.02 1.20
CA VAL A 27 -19.45 -15.33 1.84
C VAL A 27 -18.54 -15.26 3.05
N ASP A 28 -19.11 -15.48 4.23
CA ASP A 28 -18.35 -15.48 5.47
C ASP A 28 -17.26 -16.56 5.45
N GLY A 29 -16.05 -16.18 5.83
CA GLY A 29 -14.89 -17.08 5.83
C GLY A 29 -14.37 -17.44 4.45
N ALA A 30 -14.78 -16.74 3.38
CA ALA A 30 -14.17 -16.89 2.07
C ALA A 30 -12.66 -16.61 2.12
N VAL A 31 -11.93 -17.32 1.26
CA VAL A 31 -10.50 -17.07 1.07
C VAL A 31 -10.28 -15.68 0.48
N ASP A 32 -9.26 -14.96 0.92
CA ASP A 32 -8.84 -13.71 0.29
C ASP A 32 -8.45 -13.96 -1.19
N PRO A 33 -9.19 -13.41 -2.17
CA PRO A 33 -8.91 -13.64 -3.57
C PRO A 33 -7.59 -13.01 -4.04
N MET A 34 -6.99 -12.10 -3.27
CA MET A 34 -5.68 -11.53 -3.63
C MET A 34 -4.58 -12.59 -3.61
N LYS A 35 -4.73 -13.69 -2.87
CA LYS A 35 -3.79 -14.83 -2.90
C LYS A 35 -3.65 -15.41 -4.31
N PHE A 36 -4.73 -15.44 -5.09
CA PHE A 36 -4.70 -15.92 -6.48
C PHE A 36 -3.95 -14.96 -7.39
N SER A 37 -4.15 -13.66 -7.19
CA SER A 37 -3.45 -12.59 -7.92
C SER A 37 -1.96 -12.59 -7.61
N THR A 38 -1.55 -12.74 -6.34
CA THR A 38 -0.13 -12.85 -5.95
C THR A 38 0.57 -14.01 -6.66
N HIS A 39 -0.13 -15.13 -6.84
CA HIS A 39 0.43 -16.30 -7.52
C HIS A 39 0.47 -16.15 -9.06
N SER A 40 -0.57 -15.57 -9.68
CA SER A 40 -0.74 -15.61 -11.14
C SER A 40 -0.52 -14.27 -11.86
N GLY A 41 -0.35 -13.17 -11.12
CA GLY A 41 -0.24 -11.80 -11.62
C GLY A 41 -1.55 -11.02 -11.50
N THR A 42 -2.67 -11.63 -11.87
CA THR A 42 -4.03 -11.08 -11.72
C THR A 42 -5.04 -12.20 -11.49
N TRP A 43 -6.22 -11.85 -10.97
CA TRP A 43 -7.36 -12.77 -10.88
C TRP A 43 -7.73 -13.35 -12.25
N LEU A 44 -7.83 -12.51 -13.29
CA LEU A 44 -8.15 -12.94 -14.65
C LEU A 44 -7.15 -13.99 -15.17
N GLU A 45 -5.85 -13.77 -14.97
CA GLU A 45 -4.81 -14.73 -15.35
C GLU A 45 -4.89 -16.03 -14.55
N PHE A 46 -5.27 -15.98 -13.28
CA PHE A 46 -5.49 -17.19 -12.50
C PHE A 46 -6.67 -17.99 -13.05
N VAL A 47 -7.83 -17.36 -13.23
CA VAL A 47 -9.06 -18.01 -13.69
C VAL A 47 -8.87 -18.60 -15.09
N SER A 48 -8.25 -17.85 -16.01
CA SER A 48 -7.95 -18.32 -17.38
C SER A 48 -7.04 -19.56 -17.42
N ARG A 49 -6.18 -19.78 -16.41
CA ARG A 49 -5.34 -20.98 -16.31
C ARG A 49 -6.07 -22.20 -15.75
N VAL A 50 -7.14 -22.01 -14.98
CA VAL A 50 -7.83 -23.10 -14.28
C VAL A 50 -9.15 -23.50 -14.93
N GLU A 51 -9.79 -22.56 -15.62
CA GLU A 51 -11.00 -22.74 -16.42
C GLU A 51 -10.66 -22.99 -17.88
N ASP A 52 -11.41 -23.88 -18.53
CA ASP A 52 -11.31 -24.14 -19.96
C ASP A 52 -12.31 -23.22 -20.71
N SER A 53 -11.89 -22.01 -21.06
CA SER A 53 -12.71 -21.00 -21.75
C SER A 53 -11.88 -20.19 -22.75
N GLU A 54 -12.35 -20.19 -24.00
CA GLU A 54 -11.73 -19.42 -25.09
C GLU A 54 -11.91 -17.91 -24.90
N GLU A 55 -13.01 -17.48 -24.28
CA GLU A 55 -13.27 -16.09 -23.93
C GLU A 55 -12.22 -15.59 -22.92
N LEU A 56 -11.95 -16.37 -21.86
CA LEU A 56 -10.93 -16.02 -20.87
C LEU A 56 -9.52 -16.01 -21.46
N ALA A 57 -9.21 -16.96 -22.35
CA ALA A 57 -7.94 -16.99 -23.07
C ALA A 57 -7.76 -15.74 -23.96
N THR A 58 -8.84 -15.30 -24.62
CA THR A 58 -8.87 -14.08 -25.45
C THR A 58 -8.63 -12.83 -24.60
N LEU A 59 -9.32 -12.70 -23.46
CA LEU A 59 -9.13 -11.58 -22.54
C LEU A 59 -7.69 -11.51 -22.01
N CYS A 60 -7.12 -12.64 -21.59
CA CYS A 60 -5.73 -12.71 -21.13
C CYS A 60 -4.70 -12.38 -22.22
N SER A 61 -5.05 -12.59 -23.49
CA SER A 61 -4.17 -12.29 -24.62
C SER A 61 -4.23 -10.82 -25.05
N HIS A 62 -5.15 -10.01 -24.48
CA HIS A 62 -5.29 -8.60 -24.84
C HIS A 62 -4.11 -7.77 -24.31
N GLN A 63 -3.29 -7.26 -25.24
CA GLN A 63 -2.00 -6.61 -24.96
C GLN A 63 -2.06 -5.43 -23.96
N ASP A 64 -3.19 -4.73 -23.90
CA ASP A 64 -3.34 -3.52 -23.08
C ASP A 64 -4.19 -3.76 -21.82
N LEU A 65 -4.93 -4.88 -21.72
CA LEU A 65 -5.80 -5.15 -20.56
C LEU A 65 -4.96 -5.56 -19.35
N LEU A 66 -4.08 -6.55 -19.50
CA LEU A 66 -3.29 -7.09 -18.39
C LEU A 66 -2.39 -6.05 -17.72
N PRO A 67 -1.69 -5.13 -18.43
CA PRO A 67 -0.95 -4.07 -17.76
C PRO A 67 -1.83 -3.18 -16.87
N VAL A 68 -3.04 -2.83 -17.31
CA VAL A 68 -3.97 -1.99 -16.54
C VAL A 68 -4.54 -2.76 -15.34
N LEU A 69 -4.94 -4.03 -15.54
CA LEU A 69 -5.37 -4.88 -14.43
C LEU A 69 -4.28 -5.04 -13.38
N ARG A 70 -3.04 -5.29 -13.80
CA ARG A 70 -1.90 -5.40 -12.88
C ARG A 70 -1.65 -4.11 -12.11
N PHE A 71 -1.79 -2.94 -12.73
CA PHE A 71 -1.67 -1.66 -12.03
C PHE A 71 -2.64 -1.56 -10.85
N PHE A 72 -3.92 -1.89 -11.05
CA PHE A 72 -4.91 -1.86 -9.95
C PHE A 72 -4.81 -3.06 -9.01
N THR A 73 -4.30 -4.20 -9.49
CA THR A 73 -4.04 -5.38 -8.65
C THR A 73 -2.92 -5.06 -7.66
N ASP A 74 -1.85 -4.41 -8.13
CA ASP A 74 -0.71 -3.97 -7.31
C ASP A 74 -1.11 -2.89 -6.28
N LEU A 75 -2.21 -2.17 -6.51
CA LEU A 75 -2.80 -1.23 -5.56
C LEU A 75 -3.71 -1.91 -4.52
N THR A 76 -4.06 -3.18 -4.73
CA THR A 76 -4.99 -3.93 -3.88
C THR A 76 -4.22 -4.89 -2.94
N PRO A 77 -4.52 -4.97 -1.63
CA PRO A 77 -5.60 -4.28 -0.92
C PRO A 77 -5.38 -2.76 -0.86
N LEU A 78 -6.46 -2.01 -1.02
CA LEU A 78 -6.38 -0.55 -1.01
C LEU A 78 -6.04 -0.06 0.40
N ARG A 79 -5.12 0.91 0.48
CA ARG A 79 -4.82 1.62 1.74
C ARG A 79 -5.55 2.96 1.87
N ARG A 80 -6.21 3.40 0.79
CA ARG A 80 -7.17 4.50 0.75
C ARG A 80 -8.07 4.36 -0.48
N ALA A 81 -9.27 4.92 -0.43
CA ALA A 81 -10.25 4.79 -1.51
C ALA A 81 -9.99 5.68 -2.75
N TYR A 82 -9.18 6.74 -2.63
CA TYR A 82 -9.06 7.83 -3.61
C TYR A 82 -8.81 7.34 -5.04
N GLU A 83 -7.71 6.64 -5.27
CA GLU A 83 -7.31 6.22 -6.62
C GLU A 83 -8.35 5.31 -7.27
N ALA A 84 -8.88 4.35 -6.52
CA ALA A 84 -9.82 3.37 -7.06
C ALA A 84 -11.19 3.99 -7.38
N VAL A 85 -11.72 4.84 -6.50
CA VAL A 85 -13.01 5.52 -6.72
C VAL A 85 -12.93 6.48 -7.91
N ILE A 86 -11.86 7.28 -7.99
CA ILE A 86 -11.63 8.22 -9.11
C ILE A 86 -11.46 7.45 -10.41
N ALA A 87 -10.64 6.39 -10.42
CA ALA A 87 -10.44 5.56 -11.61
C ALA A 87 -11.75 4.92 -12.08
N LYS A 88 -12.53 4.31 -11.16
CA LYS A 88 -13.83 3.71 -11.47
C LYS A 88 -14.75 4.73 -12.15
N LYS A 89 -14.89 5.91 -11.55
CA LYS A 89 -15.73 6.99 -12.10
C LYS A 89 -15.30 7.41 -13.50
N ALA A 90 -13.99 7.60 -13.69
CA ALA A 90 -13.43 7.97 -14.98
C ALA A 90 -13.61 6.87 -16.05
N LEU A 91 -13.49 5.60 -15.68
CA LEU A 91 -13.71 4.46 -16.59
C LEU A 91 -15.18 4.38 -17.04
N GLU A 92 -16.12 4.63 -16.14
CA GLU A 92 -17.57 4.61 -16.44
C GLU A 92 -18.01 5.83 -17.27
N ALA A 93 -17.47 7.02 -16.98
CA ALA A 93 -17.90 8.28 -17.60
C ALA A 93 -17.01 8.76 -18.76
N GLY A 94 -15.84 8.14 -18.96
CA GLY A 94 -14.83 8.56 -19.93
C GLY A 94 -13.92 9.71 -19.46
N GLN A 95 -14.31 10.41 -18.40
CA GLN A 95 -13.53 11.46 -17.73
C GLN A 95 -14.08 11.72 -16.32
N VAL A 96 -13.32 12.44 -15.50
CA VAL A 96 -13.80 12.96 -14.21
C VAL A 96 -13.08 14.26 -13.83
N SER A 97 -13.84 15.24 -13.35
CA SER A 97 -13.32 16.49 -12.80
C SER A 97 -12.99 16.36 -11.31
N LEU A 98 -12.20 17.29 -10.76
CA LEU A 98 -11.94 17.35 -9.31
C LEU A 98 -13.22 17.46 -8.46
N SER A 99 -14.22 18.21 -8.92
CA SER A 99 -15.51 18.34 -8.22
C SER A 99 -16.29 17.03 -8.26
N GLU A 100 -16.39 16.38 -9.42
CA GLU A 100 -17.09 15.10 -9.55
C GLU A 100 -16.38 14.00 -8.75
N ALA A 101 -15.05 14.01 -8.73
CA ALA A 101 -14.25 13.10 -7.91
C ALA A 101 -14.53 13.30 -6.42
N ARG A 102 -14.61 14.55 -5.95
CA ARG A 102 -14.97 14.88 -4.56
C ARG A 102 -16.36 14.38 -4.21
N ASP A 103 -17.34 14.63 -5.07
CA ASP A 103 -18.73 14.21 -4.86
C ASP A 103 -18.84 12.68 -4.83
N GLU A 104 -18.11 11.99 -5.70
CA GLU A 104 -18.08 10.52 -5.71
C GLU A 104 -17.40 9.98 -4.44
N LEU A 105 -16.27 10.55 -4.02
CA LEU A 105 -15.55 10.13 -2.81
C LEU A 105 -16.36 10.38 -1.52
N SER A 106 -17.20 11.41 -1.50
CA SER A 106 -18.08 11.72 -0.36
C SER A 106 -19.10 10.62 -0.05
N LYS A 107 -19.29 9.66 -0.97
CA LYS A 107 -20.14 8.48 -0.75
C LYS A 107 -19.44 7.38 0.05
N TYR A 108 -18.10 7.42 0.12
CA TYR A 108 -17.27 6.38 0.72
C TYR A 108 -16.45 6.87 1.92
N LEU A 109 -16.20 8.18 2.00
CA LEU A 109 -15.33 8.81 3.01
C LEU A 109 -16.07 9.95 3.69
N ALA A 110 -15.91 10.07 5.02
CA ALA A 110 -16.47 11.19 5.77
C ALA A 110 -15.89 12.55 5.32
N ILE A 111 -14.59 12.58 5.01
CA ILE A 111 -13.87 13.80 4.61
C ILE A 111 -12.96 13.51 3.40
N PRO A 112 -13.38 13.87 2.16
CA PRO A 112 -12.52 13.81 0.99
C PRO A 112 -11.64 15.07 0.89
N HIS A 113 -10.36 14.91 1.20
CA HIS A 113 -9.36 15.99 1.21
C HIS A 113 -8.97 16.40 -0.21
N LEU A 114 -9.26 17.64 -0.61
CA LEU A 114 -8.96 18.16 -1.95
C LEU A 114 -7.48 18.01 -2.37
N PRO A 115 -6.47 18.28 -1.50
CA PRO A 115 -5.08 18.04 -1.86
C PRO A 115 -4.77 16.57 -2.19
N THR A 116 -5.46 15.63 -1.53
CA THR A 116 -5.31 14.19 -1.80
C THR A 116 -6.02 13.77 -3.09
N ILE A 117 -7.17 14.39 -3.42
CA ILE A 117 -7.82 14.20 -4.73
C ILE A 117 -6.91 14.69 -5.85
N ASP A 118 -6.34 15.90 -5.70
CA ASP A 118 -5.41 16.46 -6.67
C ASP A 118 -4.17 15.57 -6.86
N TYR A 119 -3.64 15.07 -5.76
CA TYR A 119 -2.55 14.10 -5.76
C TYR A 119 -2.92 12.80 -6.49
N ALA A 120 -4.12 12.26 -6.26
CA ALA A 120 -4.58 11.04 -6.91
C ALA A 120 -4.68 11.22 -8.44
N PHE A 121 -5.06 12.40 -8.93
CA PHE A 121 -5.05 12.72 -10.37
C PHE A 121 -3.62 12.67 -10.93
N ASP A 122 -2.65 13.25 -10.23
CA ASP A 122 -1.24 13.18 -10.61
C ASP A 122 -0.72 11.74 -10.60
N PHE A 123 -1.04 10.97 -9.57
CA PHE A 123 -0.63 9.58 -9.46
C PHE A 123 -1.20 8.70 -10.58
N LEU A 124 -2.52 8.78 -10.81
CA LEU A 124 -3.21 8.02 -11.86
C LEU A 124 -2.74 8.39 -13.28
N SER A 125 -2.26 9.63 -13.47
CA SER A 125 -1.64 10.09 -14.72
C SER A 125 -0.15 9.72 -14.86
N GLY A 126 0.43 9.04 -13.87
CA GLY A 126 1.80 8.54 -13.91
C GLY A 126 2.87 9.58 -13.58
N ARG A 127 2.52 10.70 -12.94
CA ARG A 127 3.48 11.77 -12.59
C ARG A 127 4.64 11.27 -11.73
N PHE A 128 4.37 10.35 -10.81
CA PHE A 128 5.33 9.82 -9.83
C PHE A 128 5.96 8.48 -10.23
N PHE A 129 5.76 8.06 -11.47
CA PHE A 129 6.33 6.82 -11.99
C PHE A 129 7.82 6.97 -12.27
N ASP A 130 8.57 5.89 -12.04
CA ASP A 130 9.92 5.80 -12.58
C ASP A 130 9.95 5.52 -14.08
N SER A 131 11.15 5.48 -14.65
CA SER A 131 11.32 5.29 -16.10
C SER A 131 10.72 3.97 -16.59
N SER A 132 10.82 2.89 -15.80
CA SER A 132 10.31 1.57 -16.18
C SER A 132 8.78 1.55 -16.20
N GLU A 133 8.17 2.19 -15.21
CA GLU A 133 6.73 2.32 -15.07
C GLU A 133 6.13 3.22 -16.16
N LYS A 134 6.80 4.32 -16.50
CA LYS A 134 6.40 5.19 -17.62
C LYS A 134 6.34 4.41 -18.94
N THR A 135 7.33 3.56 -19.22
CA THR A 135 7.32 2.70 -20.41
C THR A 135 6.22 1.64 -20.33
N LYS A 136 6.08 0.98 -19.17
CA LYS A 136 5.09 -0.09 -18.96
C LYS A 136 3.65 0.42 -19.15
N TYR A 137 3.34 1.62 -18.66
CA TYR A 137 1.98 2.17 -18.61
C TYR A 137 1.69 3.25 -19.67
N GLN A 138 2.62 3.47 -20.62
CA GLN A 138 2.47 4.46 -21.69
C GLN A 138 1.13 4.31 -22.42
N ASP A 139 0.33 5.38 -22.41
CA ASP A 139 -1.01 5.49 -23.01
C ASP A 139 -2.06 4.49 -22.49
N ARG A 140 -1.77 3.76 -21.40
CA ARG A 140 -2.64 2.71 -20.84
C ARG A 140 -3.44 3.12 -19.61
N LEU A 141 -3.10 4.26 -18.97
CA LEU A 141 -3.80 4.75 -17.78
C LEU A 141 -4.58 6.03 -18.11
N PHE A 142 -4.38 7.09 -17.33
CA PHE A 142 -5.12 8.34 -17.44
C PHE A 142 -4.22 9.50 -17.91
N ILE A 143 -4.85 10.57 -18.37
CA ILE A 143 -4.19 11.83 -18.75
C ILE A 143 -4.79 12.94 -17.89
N ARG A 144 -3.94 13.67 -17.17
CA ARG A 144 -4.37 14.85 -16.42
C ARG A 144 -4.35 16.09 -17.33
N GLN A 145 -5.46 16.82 -17.39
CA GLN A 145 -5.58 18.12 -18.07
C GLN A 145 -6.21 19.13 -17.11
N GLY A 146 -5.36 19.90 -16.41
CA GLY A 146 -5.81 20.84 -15.39
C GLY A 146 -6.55 20.12 -14.25
N GLN A 147 -7.84 20.40 -14.11
CA GLN A 147 -8.74 19.81 -13.11
C GLN A 147 -9.53 18.59 -13.63
N GLN A 148 -9.21 18.09 -14.82
CA GLN A 148 -9.84 16.94 -15.44
C GLN A 148 -8.86 15.76 -15.50
N LEU A 149 -9.39 14.56 -15.32
CA LEU A 149 -8.71 13.30 -15.56
C LEU A 149 -9.44 12.56 -16.69
N LEU A 150 -8.72 12.32 -17.79
CA LEU A 150 -9.24 11.72 -19.02
C LEU A 150 -8.68 10.31 -19.18
N LEU A 151 -9.38 9.46 -19.94
CA LEU A 151 -8.82 8.18 -20.36
C LEU A 151 -7.72 8.38 -21.41
N ALA A 152 -6.57 7.72 -21.24
CA ALA A 152 -5.56 7.67 -22.30
C ALA A 152 -6.07 6.84 -23.51
N PRO A 153 -5.49 6.99 -24.71
CA PRO A 153 -6.04 6.38 -25.93
C PRO A 153 -6.28 4.87 -25.84
N LYS A 154 -5.35 4.09 -25.27
CA LYS A 154 -5.52 2.63 -25.16
C LYS A 154 -6.55 2.27 -24.09
N LEU A 155 -6.58 3.00 -22.97
CA LEU A 155 -7.60 2.81 -21.95
C LEU A 155 -9.01 3.13 -22.47
N SER A 156 -9.15 4.19 -23.26
CA SER A 156 -10.41 4.56 -23.91
C SER A 156 -10.91 3.46 -24.85
N GLN A 157 -10.02 2.79 -25.58
CA GLN A 157 -10.38 1.63 -26.41
C GLN A 157 -10.88 0.46 -25.58
N LEU A 158 -10.23 0.14 -24.45
CA LEU A 158 -10.69 -0.90 -23.52
C LEU A 158 -12.11 -0.61 -23.00
N CYS A 159 -12.38 0.65 -22.60
CA CYS A 159 -13.66 1.03 -22.00
C CYS A 159 -14.85 0.96 -22.97
N ARG A 160 -14.61 0.90 -24.29
CA ARG A 160 -15.67 0.75 -25.31
C ARG A 160 -16.18 -0.68 -25.44
N ILE A 161 -15.46 -1.65 -24.88
CA ILE A 161 -15.78 -3.07 -24.97
C ILE A 161 -16.12 -3.56 -23.57
N GLU A 162 -17.40 -3.85 -23.33
CA GLU A 162 -17.91 -4.23 -22.02
C GLU A 162 -17.16 -5.41 -21.39
N SER A 163 -16.82 -6.43 -22.19
CA SER A 163 -16.06 -7.61 -21.72
C SER A 163 -14.63 -7.30 -21.30
N LEU A 164 -14.01 -6.22 -21.81
CA LEU A 164 -12.69 -5.75 -21.38
C LEU A 164 -12.77 -4.82 -20.16
N LEU A 165 -13.87 -4.05 -20.04
CA LEU A 165 -14.11 -3.15 -18.92
C LEU A 165 -14.54 -3.89 -17.65
N ALA A 166 -15.36 -4.94 -17.79
CA ALA A 166 -15.95 -5.65 -16.65
C ALA A 166 -14.90 -6.19 -15.65
N PRO A 167 -13.77 -6.81 -16.05
CA PRO A 167 -12.74 -7.24 -15.11
C PRO A 167 -12.09 -6.09 -14.33
N LEU A 168 -11.95 -4.90 -14.95
CA LEU A 168 -11.41 -3.71 -14.28
C LEU A 168 -12.38 -3.20 -13.23
N LEU A 169 -13.66 -3.08 -13.57
CA LEU A 169 -14.68 -2.63 -12.63
C LEU A 169 -14.89 -3.62 -11.49
N ASP A 170 -14.83 -4.93 -11.73
CA ASP A 170 -14.91 -5.95 -10.68
C ASP A 170 -13.76 -5.81 -9.67
N LEU A 171 -12.52 -5.65 -10.14
CA LEU A 171 -11.35 -5.43 -9.29
C LEU A 171 -11.47 -4.12 -8.48
N LEU A 172 -11.86 -3.02 -9.12
CA LEU A 172 -12.02 -1.74 -8.44
C LEU A 172 -13.14 -1.78 -7.39
N ASN A 173 -14.28 -2.38 -7.72
CA ASN A 173 -15.37 -2.55 -6.77
C ASN A 173 -14.97 -3.45 -5.60
N TYR A 174 -14.27 -4.56 -5.86
CA TYR A 174 -13.71 -5.39 -4.81
C TYR A 174 -12.77 -4.60 -3.89
N GLY A 175 -11.82 -3.86 -4.46
CA GLY A 175 -10.90 -3.03 -3.68
C GLY A 175 -11.60 -1.99 -2.82
N ILE A 176 -12.58 -1.26 -3.40
CA ILE A 176 -13.34 -0.22 -2.70
C ILE A 176 -14.17 -0.83 -1.56
N LEU A 177 -14.90 -1.91 -1.82
CA LEU A 177 -15.74 -2.56 -0.82
C LEU A 177 -14.90 -3.20 0.29
N SER A 178 -13.78 -3.86 -0.06
CA SER A 178 -12.85 -4.41 0.93
C SER A 178 -12.28 -3.32 1.82
N TYR A 179 -11.90 -2.18 1.24
CA TYR A 179 -11.45 -1.02 1.99
C TYR A 179 -12.53 -0.51 2.95
N GLN A 180 -13.79 -0.39 2.52
CA GLN A 180 -14.87 0.06 3.41
C GLN A 180 -15.13 -0.91 4.57
N LEU A 181 -14.97 -2.22 4.35
CA LEU A 181 -15.08 -3.22 5.42
C LEU A 181 -13.95 -3.10 6.46
N GLU A 182 -12.75 -2.72 6.03
CA GLU A 182 -11.55 -2.66 6.88
C GLU A 182 -11.32 -1.28 7.51
N PHE A 183 -11.56 -0.20 6.77
CA PHE A 183 -11.27 1.18 7.17
C PHE A 183 -12.51 2.03 7.48
N GLU A 184 -13.70 1.53 7.13
CA GLU A 184 -14.96 2.27 7.22
C GLU A 184 -14.88 3.60 6.43
N ASP A 185 -15.49 4.67 6.92
CA ASP A 185 -15.44 6.01 6.33
C ASP A 185 -14.47 6.97 7.07
N ALA A 186 -13.69 6.44 8.00
CA ALA A 186 -12.87 7.21 8.94
C ALA A 186 -11.74 8.01 8.26
N ASP A 187 -11.47 9.21 8.80
CA ASP A 187 -10.36 10.06 8.38
C ASP A 187 -9.13 9.84 9.28
N TYR A 188 -8.13 9.13 8.75
CA TYR A 188 -6.83 8.92 9.40
C TYR A 188 -5.81 10.04 9.12
N GLY A 189 -6.24 11.13 8.47
CA GLY A 189 -5.42 12.28 8.15
C GLY A 189 -4.52 12.10 6.93
N VAL A 190 -3.54 13.00 6.78
CA VAL A 190 -2.48 12.93 5.76
C VAL A 190 -1.14 13.12 6.50
N PRO A 191 -0.26 12.10 6.55
CA PRO A 191 -0.38 10.79 5.91
C PRO A 191 -1.54 9.90 6.44
N HIS A 192 -2.18 9.14 5.56
CA HIS A 192 -3.36 8.32 5.88
C HIS A 192 -2.96 6.92 6.41
N PHE A 193 -2.70 6.82 7.72
CA PHE A 193 -2.32 5.55 8.35
C PHE A 193 -3.25 5.15 9.50
N LYS A 194 -3.82 3.95 9.40
CA LYS A 194 -4.58 3.31 10.46
C LYS A 194 -3.62 2.50 11.34
N LEU A 195 -3.75 2.64 12.65
CA LEU A 195 -2.92 1.91 13.62
C LEU A 195 -3.07 0.40 13.42
N TRP A 196 -1.95 -0.31 13.58
CA TRP A 196 -1.85 -1.77 13.54
C TRP A 196 -2.11 -2.41 12.17
N GLU A 197 -2.33 -1.59 11.14
CA GLU A 197 -2.44 -2.09 9.76
C GLU A 197 -1.09 -2.25 9.09
N ASN A 198 -1.09 -3.08 8.06
CA ASN A 198 0.10 -3.47 7.31
C ASN A 198 0.30 -2.62 6.04
N TYR A 199 1.50 -2.10 5.87
CA TYR A 199 1.89 -1.23 4.77
C TYR A 199 3.21 -1.70 4.15
N THR A 200 3.30 -1.62 2.84
CA THR A 200 4.60 -1.62 2.14
C THR A 200 5.21 -0.22 2.20
N MET A 201 6.53 -0.11 1.99
CA MET A 201 7.16 1.21 1.86
C MET A 201 6.58 2.01 0.69
N ARG A 202 6.09 1.32 -0.35
CA ARG A 202 5.43 1.95 -1.49
C ARG A 202 4.07 2.53 -1.12
N ASP A 203 3.31 1.87 -0.25
CA ASP A 203 2.06 2.42 0.28
C ASP A 203 2.31 3.71 1.04
N VAL A 204 3.41 3.79 1.81
CA VAL A 204 3.79 5.01 2.54
C VAL A 204 3.98 6.20 1.58
N ALA A 205 4.57 5.98 0.40
CA ALA A 205 4.70 7.02 -0.64
C ALA A 205 3.33 7.57 -1.06
N LEU A 206 2.37 6.68 -1.29
CA LEU A 206 1.00 7.01 -1.65
C LEU A 206 0.29 7.74 -0.50
N MET A 207 0.32 7.18 0.72
CA MET A 207 -0.39 7.68 1.90
C MET A 207 0.04 9.09 2.32
N CYS A 208 1.31 9.46 2.13
CA CYS A 208 1.83 10.79 2.47
C CYS A 208 1.78 11.81 1.32
N ASN A 209 1.13 11.48 0.19
CA ASN A 209 1.06 12.34 -0.99
C ASN A 209 2.47 12.78 -1.48
N THR A 210 3.42 11.84 -1.55
CA THR A 210 4.80 12.21 -1.87
C THR A 210 4.96 12.73 -3.29
N LEU A 211 5.70 13.82 -3.46
CA LEU A 211 6.04 14.39 -4.77
C LEU A 211 7.26 13.72 -5.44
N ARG A 212 7.89 12.76 -4.75
CA ARG A 212 8.99 11.95 -5.30
C ARG A 212 8.45 10.75 -6.07
N THR A 213 9.31 10.06 -6.81
CA THR A 213 8.90 8.77 -7.39
C THR A 213 8.58 7.77 -6.28
N HIS A 214 7.54 6.96 -6.47
CA HIS A 214 7.14 5.98 -5.44
C HIS A 214 8.23 4.93 -5.19
N SER A 215 8.97 4.54 -6.24
CA SER A 215 10.12 3.64 -6.13
C SER A 215 11.31 4.23 -5.37
N SER A 216 11.28 5.51 -4.96
CA SER A 216 12.27 6.08 -4.04
C SER A 216 12.03 5.69 -2.58
N PHE A 217 10.82 5.23 -2.23
CA PHE A 217 10.49 4.72 -0.89
C PHE A 217 10.87 3.24 -0.80
N ARG A 218 12.17 2.95 -0.81
CA ARG A 218 12.69 1.59 -0.63
C ARG A 218 14.09 1.57 -0.06
N GLY A 219 14.45 0.46 0.58
CA GLY A 219 15.84 0.10 0.89
C GLY A 219 16.52 0.96 1.97
N GLN A 220 15.77 1.74 2.73
CA GLN A 220 16.29 2.58 3.80
C GLN A 220 15.43 2.44 5.06
N GLY A 221 16.07 2.33 6.23
CA GLY A 221 15.38 2.25 7.52
C GLY A 221 14.81 3.58 8.01
N LEU A 222 15.20 4.71 7.40
CA LEU A 222 14.62 6.03 7.64
C LEU A 222 14.38 6.73 6.30
N ILE A 223 13.13 7.07 6.02
CA ILE A 223 12.75 7.91 4.87
C ILE A 223 12.16 9.21 5.40
N THR A 224 12.64 10.35 4.90
CA THR A 224 12.25 11.68 5.41
C THR A 224 11.60 12.54 4.33
N THR A 225 10.52 13.20 4.69
CA THR A 225 9.94 14.36 4.00
C THR A 225 10.21 15.63 4.82
N ASP A 226 9.57 16.74 4.45
CA ASP A 226 9.73 18.01 5.17
C ASP A 226 9.07 17.98 6.56
N LYS A 227 7.98 17.23 6.72
CA LYS A 227 7.18 17.18 7.95
C LYS A 227 7.06 15.79 8.56
N ASP A 228 7.42 14.74 7.84
CA ASP A 228 7.20 13.35 8.27
C ASP A 228 8.46 12.50 8.08
N PHE A 229 8.82 11.79 9.14
CA PHE A 229 9.93 10.85 9.17
C PHE A 229 9.36 9.45 9.36
N PHE A 230 9.63 8.55 8.43
CA PHE A 230 9.14 7.18 8.42
C PHE A 230 10.28 6.22 8.77
N MET A 231 10.18 5.59 9.94
CA MET A 231 11.13 4.59 10.41
C MET A 231 10.62 3.20 10.04
N PHE A 232 11.43 2.42 9.33
CA PHE A 232 11.13 1.04 8.94
C PHE A 232 12.10 0.10 9.63
N VAL A 233 11.55 -0.81 10.43
CA VAL A 233 12.33 -1.68 11.31
C VAL A 233 12.04 -3.15 11.04
N ASP A 234 13.11 -3.92 10.86
CA ASP A 234 13.11 -5.38 10.87
C ASP A 234 13.58 -5.84 12.26
N LEU A 235 12.67 -6.40 13.08
CA LEU A 235 12.97 -6.76 14.49
C LEU A 235 13.88 -7.99 14.60
N HIS A 236 13.64 -9.00 13.75
CA HIS A 236 14.54 -10.14 13.60
C HIS A 236 15.29 -10.04 12.29
N LYS A 237 16.61 -10.19 12.40
CA LYS A 237 17.53 -10.24 11.27
C LYS A 237 17.96 -11.68 11.07
N GLU A 238 18.00 -12.11 9.82
CA GLU A 238 18.52 -13.43 9.45
C GLU A 238 20.00 -13.57 9.87
N ALA A 239 20.43 -14.81 10.12
CA ALA A 239 21.77 -15.11 10.64
C ALA A 239 22.94 -14.58 9.77
N ASP A 240 22.68 -14.29 8.49
CA ASP A 240 23.68 -13.83 7.51
C ASP A 240 23.78 -12.29 7.36
N VAL A 241 23.09 -11.51 8.20
CA VAL A 241 23.23 -10.05 8.18
C VAL A 241 24.59 -9.63 8.78
N LYS A 242 25.42 -8.95 7.98
CA LYS A 242 26.72 -8.39 8.40
C LYS A 242 26.63 -7.69 9.76
N GLU A 243 27.57 -7.96 10.67
CA GLU A 243 27.65 -7.37 12.02
C GLU A 243 27.52 -5.84 12.04
N SER A 244 27.94 -5.15 10.98
CA SER A 244 27.84 -3.69 10.81
C SER A 244 26.41 -3.14 10.63
N ILE A 245 25.40 -4.01 10.56
CA ILE A 245 23.96 -3.68 10.43
C ILE A 245 23.16 -4.32 11.59
N ASN A 246 23.83 -4.82 12.64
CA ASN A 246 23.19 -5.42 13.81
C ASN A 246 22.60 -4.37 14.78
N TYR A 247 21.73 -3.50 14.26
CA TYR A 247 20.90 -2.62 15.06
C TYR A 247 20.03 -3.45 16.01
N GLN A 248 20.06 -3.13 17.31
CA GLN A 248 19.30 -3.77 18.38
C GLN A 248 17.93 -3.10 18.55
N ASP A 249 17.21 -2.92 17.45
CA ASP A 249 15.88 -2.34 17.48
C ASP A 249 14.93 -3.29 18.21
N LYS A 250 14.23 -2.79 19.22
CA LYS A 250 13.36 -3.64 20.06
C LYS A 250 12.29 -2.81 20.75
N PHE A 251 11.17 -3.47 21.02
CA PHE A 251 10.24 -2.98 22.02
C PHE A 251 10.80 -3.25 23.42
N GLU A 252 10.90 -2.20 24.23
CA GLU A 252 11.29 -2.30 25.65
C GLU A 252 10.08 -2.39 26.58
N GLY A 253 8.91 -2.05 26.05
CA GLY A 253 7.61 -2.25 26.66
C GLY A 253 6.51 -1.82 25.70
N PRO A 254 5.22 -1.96 26.07
CA PRO A 254 4.08 -1.67 25.20
C PRO A 254 4.01 -0.23 24.68
N ARG A 255 4.75 0.70 25.28
CA ARG A 255 4.84 2.11 24.83
C ARG A 255 6.27 2.60 24.60
N HIS A 256 7.28 1.73 24.74
CA HIS A 256 8.68 2.14 24.67
C HIS A 256 9.41 1.35 23.59
N PHE A 257 10.08 2.06 22.70
CA PHE A 257 10.80 1.48 21.58
C PHE A 257 12.21 2.01 21.51
N GLN A 258 13.18 1.10 21.50
CA GLN A 258 14.57 1.42 21.23
C GLN A 258 14.81 1.29 19.73
N TRP A 259 15.38 2.33 19.14
CA TRP A 259 15.75 2.37 17.74
C TRP A 259 17.19 2.84 17.56
N GLU A 260 17.91 2.25 16.60
CA GLU A 260 19.20 2.76 16.16
C GLU A 260 19.09 3.44 14.81
N SER A 261 19.56 4.68 14.76
CA SER A 261 19.57 5.47 13.53
C SER A 261 20.49 4.90 12.44
N PRO A 262 20.37 5.33 11.18
CA PRO A 262 21.35 4.98 10.15
C PRO A 262 22.78 5.32 10.59
N ASN A 263 23.74 4.41 10.30
CA ASN A 263 25.15 4.45 10.73
C ASN A 263 25.88 5.81 10.67
N THR A 264 25.48 6.73 9.78
CA THR A 264 26.11 8.05 9.63
C THR A 264 25.52 9.13 10.54
N THR A 265 24.43 8.84 11.24
CA THR A 265 23.68 9.79 12.06
C THR A 265 24.29 9.91 13.44
N SER A 266 24.62 11.13 13.85
CA SER A 266 25.07 11.48 15.20
C SER A 266 24.23 12.60 15.78
N PRO A 267 24.22 12.83 17.12
CA PRO A 267 23.42 13.87 17.73
C PRO A 267 23.70 15.25 17.13
N GLN A 268 24.93 15.52 16.68
CA GLN A 268 25.34 16.79 16.09
C GLN A 268 25.06 16.88 14.58
N SER A 269 24.69 15.78 13.91
CA SER A 269 24.36 15.82 12.49
C SER A 269 23.01 16.51 12.26
N GLY A 270 22.78 17.03 11.05
CA GLY A 270 21.50 17.66 10.71
C GLY A 270 20.30 16.73 10.94
N THR A 271 20.43 15.45 10.55
CA THR A 271 19.39 14.44 10.80
C THR A 271 19.23 14.15 12.30
N GLY A 272 20.33 14.00 13.05
CA GLY A 272 20.26 13.74 14.49
C GLY A 272 19.59 14.88 15.26
N GLN A 273 19.90 16.13 14.92
CA GLN A 273 19.22 17.30 15.50
C GLN A 273 17.72 17.31 15.17
N LYS A 274 17.33 16.94 13.95
CA LYS A 274 15.91 16.80 13.59
C LYS A 274 15.21 15.71 14.38
N LEU A 275 15.86 14.55 14.61
CA LEU A 275 15.31 13.47 15.43
C LEU A 275 15.12 13.90 16.89
N ILE A 276 16.10 14.61 17.48
CA ILE A 276 16.05 15.09 18.86
C ILE A 276 15.01 16.20 19.04
N GLN A 277 14.93 17.12 18.08
CA GLN A 277 14.11 18.34 18.17
C GLN A 277 12.82 18.25 17.34
N HIS A 278 12.38 17.04 16.99
CA HIS A 278 11.31 16.83 16.01
C HIS A 278 10.01 17.58 16.38
N GLU A 279 9.61 17.57 17.66
CA GLU A 279 8.42 18.28 18.14
C GLU A 279 8.54 19.79 17.91
N LYS A 280 9.71 20.38 18.22
CA LYS A 280 9.96 21.83 18.03
C LYS A 280 9.98 22.22 16.55
N GLN A 281 10.36 21.29 15.68
CA GLN A 281 10.41 21.50 14.24
C GLN A 281 9.10 21.12 13.53
N GLY A 282 8.09 20.64 14.27
CA GLY A 282 6.83 20.19 13.69
C GLY A 282 6.96 18.93 12.83
N ILE A 283 7.95 18.08 13.12
CA ILE A 283 8.20 16.82 12.42
C ILE A 283 7.48 15.68 13.15
N SER A 284 6.59 14.99 12.45
CA SER A 284 5.98 13.74 12.91
C SER A 284 6.94 12.57 12.64
N MET A 285 7.19 11.73 13.65
CA MET A 285 7.99 10.51 13.47
C MET A 285 7.07 9.30 13.54
N HIS A 286 7.04 8.50 12.49
CA HIS A 286 6.16 7.37 12.29
C HIS A 286 6.95 6.07 12.38
N LEU A 287 6.47 5.12 13.18
CA LEU A 287 7.11 3.81 13.34
C LEU A 287 6.38 2.73 12.53
N PHE A 288 7.12 2.06 11.67
CA PHE A 288 6.72 0.87 10.93
C PHE A 288 7.68 -0.27 11.30
N ALA A 289 7.15 -1.39 11.78
CA ALA A 289 7.98 -2.53 12.15
C ALA A 289 7.39 -3.85 11.65
N ARG A 290 8.25 -4.83 11.42
CA ARG A 290 7.87 -6.22 11.13
C ARG A 290 8.78 -7.18 11.85
N LYS A 291 8.26 -8.36 12.17
CA LYS A 291 9.03 -9.39 12.86
C LYS A 291 10.16 -9.91 11.97
N PHE A 292 9.82 -10.39 10.78
CA PHE A 292 10.76 -10.92 9.81
C PHE A 292 10.68 -10.12 8.52
N ARG A 293 11.81 -10.01 7.81
CA ARG A 293 11.84 -9.37 6.49
C ARG A 293 11.07 -10.18 5.45
N GLU A 294 11.16 -11.49 5.54
CA GLU A 294 10.68 -12.43 4.56
C GLU A 294 10.31 -13.75 5.26
N ILE A 295 9.24 -14.40 4.78
CA ILE A 295 8.80 -15.72 5.24
C ILE A 295 8.52 -16.53 3.98
N GLU A 296 9.13 -17.70 3.85
CA GLU A 296 8.98 -18.58 2.67
C GLU A 296 9.24 -17.88 1.32
N ASN A 297 10.26 -17.02 1.28
CA ASN A 297 10.59 -16.17 0.12
C ASN A 297 9.52 -15.13 -0.26
N ILE A 298 8.65 -14.76 0.68
CA ILE A 298 7.64 -13.71 0.54
C ILE A 298 7.98 -12.57 1.49
N ALA A 299 8.28 -11.40 0.93
CA ALA A 299 8.54 -10.20 1.70
C ALA A 299 7.32 -9.86 2.59
N GLN A 300 7.56 -9.68 3.88
CA GLN A 300 6.49 -9.36 4.83
C GLN A 300 6.24 -7.85 4.85
N PRO A 301 4.97 -7.40 4.98
CA PRO A 301 4.65 -6.00 5.12
C PRO A 301 5.11 -5.45 6.48
N PHE A 302 5.12 -4.13 6.64
CA PHE A 302 5.36 -3.48 7.93
C PHE A 302 4.05 -3.10 8.59
N THR A 303 3.91 -3.42 9.87
CA THR A 303 2.80 -2.91 10.68
C THR A 303 3.08 -1.47 11.13
N TYR A 304 2.08 -0.60 11.07
CA TYR A 304 2.19 0.78 11.57
C TYR A 304 1.87 0.88 13.06
N PHE A 305 2.79 1.43 13.85
CA PHE A 305 2.68 1.54 15.32
C PHE A 305 2.30 2.94 15.81
N GLY A 306 1.97 3.84 14.88
CA GLY A 306 1.66 5.23 15.22
C GLY A 306 2.88 6.13 15.25
N LYS A 307 2.67 7.33 15.78
CA LYS A 307 3.73 8.30 15.99
C LYS A 307 4.50 8.01 17.27
N VAL A 308 5.76 8.42 17.25
CA VAL A 308 6.66 8.29 18.40
C VAL A 308 7.31 9.61 18.75
N ILE A 309 7.64 9.75 20.03
CA ILE A 309 8.19 10.97 20.63
C ILE A 309 9.57 10.65 21.18
N TYR A 310 10.57 11.45 20.80
CA TYR A 310 11.93 11.33 21.32
C TYR A 310 11.95 11.50 22.86
N ARG A 311 12.63 10.60 23.57
CA ARG A 311 12.84 10.73 25.03
C ARG A 311 14.28 11.03 25.38
N HIS A 312 15.18 10.14 25.00
CA HIS A 312 16.61 10.30 25.20
C HIS A 312 17.37 9.45 24.20
N HIS A 313 18.68 9.66 24.13
CA HIS A 313 19.60 8.76 23.42
C HIS A 313 20.73 8.35 24.36
N ASP A 314 21.36 7.23 24.04
CA ASP A 314 22.53 6.71 24.73
C ASP A 314 23.74 7.63 24.45
N PRO A 315 24.32 8.32 25.45
CA PRO A 315 25.45 9.21 25.24
C PRO A 315 26.74 8.46 24.88
N GLU A 316 26.87 7.19 25.29
CA GLU A 316 28.02 6.35 24.97
C GLU A 316 27.95 5.81 23.53
N ARG A 317 26.74 5.77 22.95
CA ARG A 317 26.49 5.30 21.59
C ARG A 317 25.86 6.38 20.70
N SER A 318 26.73 7.30 20.29
CA SER A 318 26.37 8.51 19.53
C SER A 318 26.44 8.36 18.00
N LYS A 319 26.99 7.27 17.44
CA LYS A 319 27.02 7.05 15.99
C LYS A 319 27.13 5.56 15.63
N PRO A 320 26.06 4.90 15.15
CA PRO A 320 24.68 5.41 15.06
C PRO A 320 24.13 5.82 16.43
N MET A 321 23.23 6.80 16.46
CA MET A 321 22.47 7.13 17.67
C MET A 321 21.57 5.95 18.07
N ARG A 322 21.68 5.50 19.31
CA ARG A 322 20.68 4.62 19.95
C ARG A 322 19.68 5.50 20.72
N ILE A 323 18.42 5.49 20.30
CA ILE A 323 17.38 6.39 20.76
C ILE A 323 16.27 5.59 21.44
N SER A 324 15.79 6.09 22.57
CA SER A 324 14.56 5.62 23.21
C SER A 324 13.41 6.54 22.83
N TYR A 325 12.36 5.94 22.29
CA TYR A 325 11.13 6.58 21.86
C TYR A 325 9.94 6.15 22.73
N LEU A 326 9.02 7.09 23.00
CA LEU A 326 7.70 6.78 23.53
C LEU A 326 6.69 6.74 22.37
N LEU A 327 5.92 5.65 22.27
CA LEU A 327 4.79 5.56 21.35
C LEU A 327 3.59 6.34 21.91
N GLU A 328 2.92 7.10 21.04
CA GLU A 328 1.67 7.79 21.41
C GLU A 328 0.58 6.80 21.82
N ASN A 329 0.52 5.64 21.16
CA ASN A 329 -0.45 4.58 21.41
C ASN A 329 0.22 3.33 22.00
N GLU A 330 -0.45 2.67 22.93
CA GLU A 330 0.02 1.40 23.49
C GLU A 330 -0.19 0.27 22.49
N VAL A 331 0.87 -0.54 22.29
CA VAL A 331 0.80 -1.71 21.42
C VAL A 331 -0.13 -2.75 22.05
N PRO A 332 -1.14 -3.26 21.32
CA PRO A 332 -2.01 -4.33 21.80
C PRO A 332 -1.20 -5.54 22.29
N ALA A 333 -1.64 -6.17 23.38
CA ALA A 333 -0.90 -7.24 24.05
C ALA A 333 -0.55 -8.40 23.11
N ASP A 334 -1.50 -8.85 22.29
CA ASP A 334 -1.29 -9.96 21.36
C ASP A 334 -0.24 -9.61 20.29
N LEU A 335 -0.33 -8.41 19.72
CA LEU A 335 0.64 -7.90 18.75
C LEU A 335 2.03 -7.72 19.38
N PHE A 336 2.10 -7.17 20.59
CA PHE A 336 3.35 -7.03 21.32
C PHE A 336 3.99 -8.39 21.59
N TYR A 337 3.20 -9.37 22.03
CA TYR A 337 3.66 -10.73 22.29
C TYR A 337 4.16 -11.40 21.01
N GLU A 338 3.42 -11.27 19.91
CA GLU A 338 3.82 -11.81 18.60
C GLU A 338 5.20 -11.28 18.18
N LEU A 339 5.42 -9.97 18.32
CA LEU A 339 6.65 -9.29 17.87
C LEU A 339 7.86 -9.54 18.78
N THR A 340 7.64 -9.78 20.07
CA THR A 340 8.72 -9.91 21.07
C THR A 340 9.06 -11.35 21.43
N THR A 341 8.16 -12.30 21.16
CA THR A 341 8.41 -13.72 21.43
C THR A 341 9.40 -14.27 20.40
N LYS A 342 10.54 -14.77 20.89
CA LYS A 342 11.52 -15.48 20.05
C LYS A 342 10.93 -16.80 19.59
N VAL A 343 10.98 -17.06 18.29
CA VAL A 343 10.62 -18.35 17.67
C VAL A 343 11.78 -19.33 17.84
#